data_AF-A0A9E2BIL5-F1
#
_entry.id   AF-A0A9E2BIL5-F1
#
_cell.length_a   1.000
_cell.length_b   1.000
_cell.length_c   1.000
_cell.angle_alpha   90.00
_cell.angle_beta   90.00
_cell.angle_gamma   90.00
#
_symmetry.space_group_name_H-M   'P 1'
#
loop_
_entity.id
_entity.type
_entity.pdbx_description
1 polymer ?
#
loop_
_entity_poly.entity_id
_entity_poly.type
_entity_poly.pdbx_seq_one_letter_code
_entity_poly.pdbx_strand_id
1 'polypeptide(L)'
;MDKIKFPEDYTHSEDSQKDKEIRDSINLIRLITRIIFIWFLKEKGLISEKIFSRKDLQGIVKDFIINAKSSDYYNAILQNLFFATLNQKMNERKFTEENGFLTNKKEYGVKNLYRYKDKFLMVVYLIVLIKKMRMGR
;
A
#
# COMPACT_ATOMS: atom_id res chain seq x y z
N MET A 1 -21.55 10.59 1.97
CA MET A 1 -20.26 10.35 1.28
C MET A 1 -19.18 10.33 2.34
N ASP A 2 -18.52 9.19 2.56
CA ASP A 2 -17.34 9.15 3.43
C ASP A 2 -16.24 10.01 2.81
N LYS A 3 -15.84 11.06 3.53
CA LYS A 3 -14.79 11.99 3.09
C LYS A 3 -13.44 11.28 3.26
N ILE A 4 -12.99 10.59 2.22
CA ILE A 4 -11.60 10.15 2.13
C ILE A 4 -10.73 11.41 2.23
N LYS A 5 -9.85 11.47 3.23
CA LYS A 5 -8.92 12.58 3.45
C LYS A 5 -7.50 12.09 3.31
N PHE A 6 -6.64 12.92 2.71
CA PHE A 6 -5.22 12.67 2.68
C PHE A 6 -4.56 12.96 4.04
N PRO A 7 -3.40 12.35 4.34
CA PRO A 7 -2.64 12.64 5.56
C PRO A 7 -2.19 14.10 5.64
N GLU A 8 -2.16 14.65 6.85
CA GLU A 8 -1.77 16.04 7.15
C GLU A 8 -0.32 16.12 7.66
N ASP A 9 0.56 15.28 7.12
CA ASP A 9 1.93 15.07 7.62
C ASP A 9 2.87 16.28 7.48
N TYR A 10 2.53 17.29 6.66
CA TYR A 10 3.42 18.42 6.34
C TYR A 10 2.64 19.72 6.10
N THR A 11 3.18 20.83 6.60
CA THR A 11 2.69 22.20 6.35
C THR A 11 3.53 22.87 5.28
N HIS A 12 2.88 23.38 4.24
CA HIS A 12 3.46 24.06 3.07
C HIS A 12 3.08 25.54 3.02
N SER A 13 2.13 25.99 3.85
CA SER A 13 1.74 27.39 3.98
C SER A 13 1.19 27.67 5.39
N GLU A 14 1.36 28.90 5.87
CA GLU A 14 0.72 29.38 7.11
C GLU A 14 -0.79 29.62 6.93
N ASP A 15 -1.22 29.86 5.69
CA ASP A 15 -2.63 29.92 5.34
C ASP A 15 -3.22 28.50 5.28
N SER A 16 -4.12 28.20 6.21
CA SER A 16 -4.74 26.87 6.37
C SER A 16 -5.45 26.37 5.11
N GLN A 17 -6.12 27.27 4.37
CA GLN A 17 -6.86 26.89 3.16
C GLN A 17 -5.89 26.60 2.01
N LYS A 18 -4.91 27.50 1.81
CA LYS A 18 -3.87 27.32 0.79
C LYS A 18 -3.00 26.09 1.06
N ASP A 19 -2.66 25.84 2.32
CA ASP A 19 -1.90 24.65 2.71
C ASP A 19 -2.67 23.37 2.39
N LYS A 20 -3.97 23.33 2.71
CA LYS A 20 -4.83 22.19 2.37
C LYS A 20 -4.86 21.92 0.87
N GLU A 21 -5.04 22.94 0.05
CA GLU A 21 -5.07 22.81 -1.42
C GLU A 21 -3.75 22.26 -1.99
N ILE A 22 -2.62 22.77 -1.49
CA ILE A 22 -1.29 22.29 -1.86
C ILE A 22 -1.10 20.83 -1.43
N ARG A 23 -1.43 20.49 -0.18
CA ARG A 23 -1.33 19.12 0.35
C ARG A 23 -2.16 18.13 -0.44
N ASP A 24 -3.44 18.45 -0.69
CA ASP A 24 -4.35 17.57 -1.43
C ASP A 24 -3.84 17.34 -2.86
N SER A 25 -3.36 18.40 -3.52
CA SER A 25 -2.78 18.32 -4.87
C SER A 25 -1.53 17.46 -4.91
N ILE A 26 -0.57 17.67 -3.99
CA ILE A 26 0.67 16.88 -3.91
C ILE A 26 0.36 15.41 -3.63
N ASN A 27 -0.55 15.13 -2.69
CA ASN A 27 -0.90 13.76 -2.35
C ASN A 27 -1.65 13.06 -3.50
N LEU A 28 -2.49 13.77 -4.24
CA LEU A 28 -3.14 13.25 -5.44
C LEU A 28 -2.12 12.93 -6.54
N ILE A 29 -1.22 13.85 -6.85
CA ILE A 29 -0.14 13.63 -7.83
C ILE A 29 0.69 12.41 -7.43
N ARG A 30 1.06 12.31 -6.15
CA ARG A 30 1.83 11.19 -5.61
C ARG A 30 1.08 9.86 -5.69
N LEU A 31 -0.25 9.86 -5.52
CA LEU A 31 -1.07 8.67 -5.69
C LEU A 31 -1.10 8.23 -7.16
N ILE A 32 -1.41 9.16 -8.07
CA ILE A 32 -1.50 8.89 -9.51
C ILE A 32 -0.16 8.38 -10.06
N THR A 33 0.93 9.08 -9.77
CA THR A 33 2.28 8.70 -10.23
C THR A 33 2.69 7.32 -9.73
N ARG A 34 2.36 6.96 -8.48
CA ARG A 34 2.61 5.62 -7.96
C ARG A 34 1.77 4.53 -8.64
N ILE A 35 0.51 4.82 -8.98
CA ILE A 35 -0.33 3.89 -9.74
C ILE A 35 0.27 3.65 -11.12
N ILE A 36 0.65 4.72 -11.83
CA ILE A 36 1.31 4.64 -13.14
C ILE A 36 2.63 3.85 -13.04
N PHE A 37 3.43 4.10 -12.01
CA PHE A 37 4.68 3.39 -11.79
C PHE A 37 4.46 1.89 -11.55
N ILE A 38 3.48 1.52 -10.71
CA ILE A 38 3.12 0.10 -10.51
C ILE A 38 2.67 -0.53 -11.83
N TRP A 39 1.85 0.17 -12.60
CA TRP A 39 1.42 -0.31 -13.91
C TRP A 39 2.62 -0.54 -14.84
N PHE A 40 3.59 0.38 -14.87
CA PHE A 40 4.82 0.18 -15.63
C PHE A 40 5.62 -1.06 -15.15
N LEU A 41 5.72 -1.29 -13.84
CA LEU A 41 6.40 -2.47 -13.31
C LEU A 41 5.68 -3.78 -13.67
N LYS A 42 4.33 -3.75 -13.75
CA LYS A 42 3.52 -4.86 -14.28
C LYS A 42 3.89 -5.11 -15.75
N GLU A 43 3.86 -4.08 -16.60
CA GLU A 43 4.18 -4.24 -18.04
C GLU A 43 5.62 -4.71 -18.28
N LYS A 44 6.55 -4.40 -17.38
CA LYS A 44 7.94 -4.93 -17.40
C LYS A 44 8.07 -6.34 -16.83
N GLY A 45 6.99 -6.96 -16.34
CA GLY A 45 7.01 -8.30 -15.73
C GLY A 45 7.74 -8.37 -14.39
N LEU A 46 8.01 -7.23 -13.75
CA LEU A 46 8.69 -7.16 -12.44
C LEU A 46 7.71 -7.44 -11.28
N ILE A 47 6.42 -7.24 -11.54
CA ILE A 47 5.32 -7.53 -10.63
C ILE A 47 4.40 -8.57 -11.29
N SER A 48 3.98 -9.56 -10.51
CA SER A 48 3.06 -10.58 -11.01
C SER A 48 1.69 -9.97 -11.33
N GLU A 49 1.18 -10.21 -12.54
CA GLU A 49 -0.15 -9.73 -12.95
C GLU A 49 -1.29 -10.27 -12.07
N LYS A 50 -1.05 -11.40 -11.39
CA LYS A 50 -2.01 -12.02 -10.47
C LYS A 50 -2.44 -11.08 -9.34
N ILE A 51 -1.60 -10.13 -8.92
CA ILE A 51 -1.98 -9.16 -7.88
C ILE A 51 -2.92 -8.06 -8.38
N PHE A 52 -3.21 -8.03 -9.69
CA PHE A 52 -4.19 -7.12 -10.30
C PHE A 52 -5.42 -7.88 -10.84
N SER A 53 -5.38 -9.21 -10.81
CA SER A 53 -6.45 -10.07 -11.32
C SER A 53 -7.50 -10.29 -10.24
N ARG A 54 -8.76 -9.95 -10.56
CA ARG A 54 -9.90 -10.21 -9.67
C ARG A 54 -10.02 -11.69 -9.32
N LYS A 55 -9.82 -12.57 -10.31
CA LYS A 55 -9.94 -14.02 -10.14
C LYS A 55 -8.87 -14.57 -9.20
N ASP A 56 -7.62 -14.11 -9.34
CA ASP A 56 -6.50 -14.59 -8.52
C ASP A 56 -6.55 -14.04 -7.09
N LEU A 57 -7.06 -12.82 -6.91
CA LEU A 57 -7.20 -12.22 -5.58
C LEU A 57 -8.46 -12.69 -4.83
N GLN A 58 -9.43 -13.27 -5.53
CA GLN A 58 -10.61 -13.88 -4.93
C GLN A 58 -10.18 -15.09 -4.08
N GLY A 59 -10.32 -14.98 -2.77
CA GLY A 59 -9.83 -15.99 -1.82
C GLY A 59 -8.43 -15.72 -1.25
N ILE A 60 -7.75 -14.65 -1.68
CA ILE A 60 -6.50 -14.16 -1.07
C ILE A 60 -6.78 -12.96 -0.16
N VAL A 61 -7.60 -12.01 -0.62
CA VAL A 61 -7.98 -10.80 0.13
C VAL A 61 -9.44 -10.95 0.56
N LYS A 62 -9.74 -10.67 1.84
CA LYS A 62 -11.06 -10.89 2.45
C LYS A 62 -12.19 -10.18 1.71
N ASP A 63 -12.22 -8.84 1.76
CA ASP A 63 -13.30 -8.07 1.14
C ASP A 63 -12.89 -7.52 -0.23
N PHE A 64 -12.44 -8.42 -1.11
CA PHE A 64 -11.96 -8.03 -2.44
C PHE A 64 -13.11 -7.52 -3.34
N ILE A 65 -13.30 -6.20 -3.34
CA ILE A 65 -14.24 -5.47 -4.20
C ILE A 65 -15.66 -6.09 -4.14
N ILE A 66 -16.16 -6.27 -2.92
CA ILE A 66 -17.52 -6.73 -2.63
C ILE A 66 -18.51 -5.57 -2.88
N ASN A 67 -18.13 -4.34 -2.53
CA ASN A 67 -18.93 -3.15 -2.75
C ASN A 67 -18.06 -1.90 -2.91
N ALA A 68 -18.68 -0.75 -3.19
CA ALA A 68 -17.99 0.53 -3.39
C ALA A 68 -17.23 1.05 -2.14
N LYS A 69 -17.45 0.46 -0.96
CA LYS A 69 -16.74 0.79 0.28
C LYS A 69 -15.57 -0.14 0.58
N SER A 70 -15.36 -1.19 -0.23
CA SER A 70 -14.24 -2.11 -0.05
C SER A 70 -12.89 -1.39 -0.19
N SER A 71 -12.16 -1.28 0.91
CA SER A 71 -10.84 -0.64 0.96
C SER A 71 -9.70 -1.66 1.09
N ASP A 72 -10.02 -2.95 1.14
CA ASP A 72 -9.06 -4.01 1.44
C ASP A 72 -8.03 -4.19 0.33
N TYR A 73 -8.42 -4.08 -0.94
CA TYR A 73 -7.46 -4.10 -2.03
C TYR A 73 -6.44 -2.95 -1.92
N TYR A 74 -6.91 -1.73 -1.63
CA TYR A 74 -6.02 -0.60 -1.46
C TYR A 74 -5.06 -0.79 -0.27
N ASN A 75 -5.60 -1.12 0.91
CA ASN A 75 -4.80 -1.25 2.13
C ASN A 75 -3.84 -2.45 2.06
N ALA A 76 -4.34 -3.61 1.63
CA ALA A 76 -3.59 -4.85 1.67
C ALA A 76 -2.60 -4.95 0.50
N ILE A 77 -2.99 -4.54 -0.72
CA ILE A 77 -2.14 -4.65 -1.91
C ILE A 77 -1.44 -3.33 -2.23
N LEU A 78 -2.17 -2.29 -2.65
CA LEU A 78 -1.56 -1.08 -3.21
C LEU A 78 -0.68 -0.33 -2.20
N GLN A 79 -1.16 -0.14 -0.97
CA GLN A 79 -0.41 0.55 0.06
C GLN A 79 0.89 -0.19 0.41
N ASN A 80 0.82 -1.52 0.57
CA ASN A 80 1.99 -2.35 0.80
C ASN A 80 2.96 -2.38 -0.40
N LEU A 81 2.46 -2.27 -1.63
CA LEU A 81 3.32 -2.07 -2.81
C LEU A 81 4.05 -0.73 -2.72
N PHE A 82 3.31 0.37 -2.53
CA PHE A 82 3.87 1.72 -2.50
C PHE A 82 4.91 1.92 -1.41
N PHE A 83 4.72 1.30 -0.25
CA PHE A 83 5.54 1.61 0.93
C PHE A 83 6.48 0.46 1.33
N ALA A 84 5.96 -0.75 1.53
CA ALA A 84 6.75 -1.87 2.03
C ALA A 84 7.52 -2.63 0.94
N THR A 85 7.09 -2.54 -0.31
CA THR A 85 7.75 -3.22 -1.44
C THR A 85 8.74 -2.30 -2.14
N LEU A 86 8.27 -1.15 -2.61
CA LEU A 86 9.03 -0.29 -3.52
C LEU A 86 10.06 0.59 -2.79
N ASN A 87 9.86 0.87 -1.51
CA ASN A 87 10.81 1.67 -0.71
C ASN A 87 11.73 0.82 0.18
N GLN A 88 11.78 -0.51 -0.01
CA GLN A 88 12.57 -1.42 0.82
C GLN A 88 13.29 -2.48 -0.01
N LYS A 89 14.56 -2.74 0.31
CA LYS A 89 15.34 -3.80 -0.32
C LYS A 89 14.71 -5.17 -0.08
N MET A 90 14.84 -6.07 -1.05
CA MET A 90 14.13 -7.36 -1.05
C MET A 90 14.42 -8.22 0.18
N ASN A 91 15.66 -8.23 0.67
CA ASN A 91 16.11 -8.97 1.86
C ASN A 91 15.67 -8.31 3.19
N GLU A 92 15.28 -7.04 3.18
CA GLU A 92 14.88 -6.26 4.35
C GLU A 92 13.34 -6.18 4.51
N ARG A 93 12.60 -6.75 3.56
CA ARG A 93 11.13 -6.80 3.53
C ARG A 93 10.58 -7.71 4.64
N LYS A 94 9.90 -7.10 5.62
CA LYS A 94 9.23 -7.79 6.74
C LYS A 94 7.87 -7.18 7.09
N PHE A 95 7.01 -7.98 7.72
CA PHE A 95 5.75 -7.50 8.28
C PHE A 95 5.99 -6.77 9.61
N THR A 96 5.05 -5.90 9.97
CA THR A 96 4.98 -5.35 11.33
C THR A 96 4.77 -6.45 12.35
N GLU A 97 5.32 -6.27 13.55
CA GLU A 97 5.08 -7.19 14.67
C GLU A 97 3.75 -6.85 15.34
N GLU A 98 2.75 -7.73 15.22
CA GLU A 98 1.42 -7.56 15.83
C GLU A 98 1.40 -8.03 17.30
N ASN A 99 2.41 -7.66 18.09
CA ASN A 99 2.56 -8.09 19.50
C ASN A 99 2.00 -7.04 20.48
N GLY A 100 0.76 -6.60 20.27
CA GLY A 100 0.05 -5.68 21.15
C GLY A 100 0.38 -4.19 20.97
N PHE A 101 -0.31 -3.34 21.74
CA PHE A 101 -0.31 -1.88 21.59
C PHE A 101 1.08 -1.24 21.68
N LEU A 102 1.93 -1.70 22.60
CA LEU A 102 3.27 -1.14 22.80
C LEU A 102 4.20 -1.39 21.59
N THR A 103 4.08 -2.55 20.95
CA THR A 103 4.85 -2.91 19.75
C THR A 103 4.37 -2.11 18.55
N ASN A 104 3.05 -2.00 18.37
CA ASN A 104 2.44 -1.17 17.32
C ASN A 104 2.84 0.31 17.43
N LYS A 105 3.03 0.82 18.66
CA LYS A 105 3.49 2.21 18.89
C LYS A 105 4.94 2.41 18.48
N LYS A 106 5.82 1.42 18.67
CA LYS A 106 7.23 1.49 18.25
C LYS A 106 7.38 1.51 16.73
N GLU A 107 6.50 0.81 16.01
CA GLU A 107 6.50 0.76 14.55
C GLU A 107 5.56 1.81 13.92
N TYR A 108 4.99 2.71 14.73
CA TYR A 108 4.14 3.79 14.24
C TYR A 108 4.96 4.76 13.38
N GLY A 109 4.45 5.08 12.19
CA GLY A 109 5.16 5.93 11.22
C GLY A 109 6.26 5.23 10.43
N VAL A 110 6.62 3.98 10.73
CA VAL A 110 7.56 3.21 9.90
C VAL A 110 6.85 2.78 8.61
N LYS A 111 7.22 3.40 7.49
CA LYS A 111 6.54 3.20 6.20
C LYS A 111 7.03 1.94 5.47
N ASN A 112 8.19 1.39 5.81
CA ASN A 112 8.80 0.30 5.02
C ASN A 112 8.42 -1.13 5.48
N LEU A 113 7.38 -1.28 6.29
CA LEU A 113 6.91 -2.56 6.82
C LEU A 113 5.56 -2.93 6.22
N TYR A 114 5.36 -4.22 5.93
CA TYR A 114 4.05 -4.72 5.46
C TYR A 114 3.04 -4.67 6.59
N ARG A 115 1.83 -4.19 6.27
CA ARG A 115 0.70 -4.02 7.20
C ARG A 115 -0.54 -4.76 6.71
N TYR A 116 -1.56 -4.79 7.56
CA TYR A 116 -2.88 -5.37 7.26
C TYR A 116 -2.84 -6.88 6.99
N LYS A 117 -2.07 -7.63 7.77
CA LYS A 117 -1.97 -9.09 7.65
C LYS A 117 -3.34 -9.75 7.83
N ASP A 118 -4.17 -9.17 8.69
CA ASP A 118 -5.55 -9.55 8.97
C ASP A 118 -6.49 -9.42 7.77
N LYS A 119 -6.16 -8.64 6.73
CA LYS A 119 -6.97 -8.51 5.50
C LYS A 119 -6.73 -9.62 4.48
N PHE A 120 -5.78 -10.51 4.76
CA PHE A 120 -5.49 -11.66 3.92
C PHE A 120 -6.15 -12.93 4.46
N LEU A 121 -6.74 -13.70 3.57
CA LEU A 121 -7.23 -15.06 3.84
C LEU A 121 -6.09 -16.08 3.83
N MET A 122 -5.03 -15.84 3.03
CA MET A 122 -3.83 -16.67 2.97
C MET A 122 -2.54 -15.84 2.93
N VAL A 123 -1.93 -15.63 4.11
CA VAL A 123 -0.70 -14.82 4.24
C VAL A 123 0.50 -15.43 3.50
N VAL A 124 0.59 -16.76 3.44
CA VAL A 124 1.73 -17.47 2.82
C VAL A 124 1.84 -17.16 1.32
N TYR A 125 0.72 -17.12 0.60
CA TYR A 125 0.69 -16.88 -0.84
C TYR A 125 1.15 -15.46 -1.20
N LEU A 126 0.80 -14.50 -0.36
CA LEU A 126 1.22 -13.11 -0.54
C LEU A 126 2.72 -12.93 -0.32
N ILE A 127 3.28 -13.53 0.73
CA ILE A 127 4.73 -13.47 1.00
C ILE A 127 5.50 -13.98 -0.23
N VAL A 128 5.02 -15.04 -0.88
CA VAL A 128 5.63 -15.57 -2.10
C VAL A 128 5.48 -14.61 -3.28
N LEU A 129 4.28 -14.07 -3.52
CA LEU A 129 4.02 -13.12 -4.61
C LEU A 129 4.85 -11.84 -4.47
N ILE A 130 4.97 -11.34 -3.25
CA ILE A 130 5.59 -10.05 -2.98
C ILE A 130 7.10 -10.15 -2.81
N LYS A 131 7.62 -11.17 -2.12
CA LYS A 131 9.08 -11.33 -1.99
C LYS A 131 9.74 -11.76 -3.30
N LYS A 132 9.02 -12.37 -4.23
CA LYS A 132 9.54 -12.69 -5.58
C LYS A 132 9.55 -11.51 -6.54
N MET A 133 8.99 -10.34 -6.18
CA MET A 133 9.12 -9.14 -7.01
C MET A 133 10.58 -8.68 -7.05
N ARG A 134 11.24 -9.04 -8.14
CA ARG A 134 12.60 -8.62 -8.49
C ARG A 134 12.50 -7.21 -9.03
N MET A 135 13.10 -6.25 -8.35
CA MET A 135 13.50 -5.02 -9.03
C MET A 135 14.70 -5.42 -9.91
N GLY A 136 14.66 -5.06 -11.19
CA GLY A 136 15.68 -5.46 -12.17
C GLY A 136 17.10 -5.22 -11.64
N ARG A 137 18.03 -6.12 -12.00
CA ARG A 137 19.46 -5.94 -11.76
C ARG A 137 19.94 -4.64 -12.38
#